data_AF-A0A4P6LZ33-F1
#
_entry.id   AF-A0A4P6LZ33-F1
#
_cell.length_a   1.000
_cell.length_b   1.000
_cell.length_c   1.000
_cell.angle_alpha   90.00
_cell.angle_beta   90.00
_cell.angle_gamma   90.00
#
_symmetry.space_group_name_H-M   'P 1'
#
loop_
_entity.id
_entity.type
_entity.pdbx_description
1 polymer ?
#
loop_
_entity_poly.entity_id
_entity_poly.type
_entity_poly.pdbx_seq_one_letter_code
_entity_poly.pdbx_strand_id
1 'polypeptide(L)'
;MEETKHVHTHSLPDGTVIEHVHEDAGAEGHGHSHSHTHTHTHTKAVLNRLSRAIGHLESIRRMVEDGRDCSEVLIQLSAVKAAINNTGKVILQDHIEHCIVDAVESGDKEALEELNKAIDRFMK
;
A
#
# COMPACT_ATOMS: atom_id res chain seq x y z
N MET A 1 -18.08 33.66 -16.81
CA MET A 1 -17.57 32.28 -16.77
C MET A 1 -17.11 32.10 -15.34
N GLU A 2 -17.88 31.36 -14.55
CA GLU A 2 -17.74 31.29 -13.10
C GLU A 2 -17.03 29.97 -12.77
N GLU A 3 -15.77 30.06 -12.32
CA GLU A 3 -14.94 28.92 -11.93
C GLU A 3 -15.51 28.34 -10.63
N THR A 4 -16.09 27.13 -10.70
CA THR A 4 -16.66 26.49 -9.51
C THR A 4 -15.59 25.62 -8.85
N LYS A 5 -14.93 26.16 -7.82
CA LYS A 5 -13.94 25.43 -7.02
C LYS A 5 -14.68 24.48 -6.08
N HIS A 6 -14.71 23.18 -6.37
CA HIS A 6 -15.32 22.20 -5.47
C HIS A 6 -14.31 21.74 -4.42
N VAL A 7 -14.60 22.05 -3.15
CA VAL A 7 -13.83 21.61 -2.00
C VAL A 7 -14.44 20.31 -1.48
N HIS A 8 -13.68 19.23 -1.51
CA HIS A 8 -14.07 17.94 -0.95
C HIS A 8 -13.42 17.76 0.42
N THR A 9 -14.24 17.42 1.41
CA THR A 9 -13.81 17.19 2.80
C THR A 9 -14.03 15.72 3.15
N HIS A 10 -12.95 15.01 3.50
CA HIS A 10 -12.99 13.63 3.95
C HIS A 10 -12.70 13.57 5.45
N SER A 11 -13.56 12.89 6.20
CA SER A 11 -13.34 12.61 7.63
C SER A 11 -12.92 11.16 7.79
N LEU A 12 -11.69 10.94 8.25
CA LEU A 12 -11.14 9.61 8.47
C LEU A 12 -11.56 9.04 9.85
N PRO A 13 -11.56 7.70 10.02
CA PRO A 13 -11.93 7.05 11.29
C PRO A 13 -11.05 7.41 12.49
N ASP A 14 -9.84 7.94 12.25
CA ASP A 14 -8.91 8.41 13.28
C ASP A 14 -9.13 9.88 13.70
N GLY A 15 -10.15 10.53 13.12
CA GLY A 15 -10.48 11.94 13.38
C GLY A 15 -9.72 12.93 12.50
N THR A 16 -8.87 12.45 11.58
CA THR A 16 -8.15 13.32 10.64
C THR A 16 -9.11 13.80 9.56
N VAL A 17 -9.17 15.12 9.38
CA VAL A 17 -9.96 15.76 8.31
C VAL A 17 -9.01 16.19 7.19
N ILE A 18 -9.26 15.68 5.98
CA ILE A 18 -8.48 16.01 4.79
C ILE A 18 -9.38 16.79 3.84
N GLU A 19 -8.98 18.03 3.54
CA GLU A 19 -9.61 18.86 2.53
C GLU A 19 -8.74 18.90 1.29
N HIS A 20 -9.34 18.64 0.13
CA HIS A 20 -8.68 18.85 -1.15
C HIS A 20 -9.64 19.50 -2.15
N VAL A 21 -9.04 20.17 -3.14
CA VAL A 21 -9.77 21.01 -4.08
C VAL A 21 -9.38 20.60 -5.50
N HIS A 22 -10.38 20.27 -6.32
CA HIS A 22 -10.17 20.03 -7.75
C HIS A 22 -10.61 21.25 -8.55
N GLU A 23 -9.84 21.60 -9.58
CA GLU A 23 -10.24 22.58 -10.60
C GLU A 23 -10.87 21.81 -11.76
N ASP A 24 -12.20 21.82 -11.85
CA ASP A 24 -12.94 21.17 -12.92
C ASP A 24 -12.83 21.97 -14.22
N ALA A 25 -11.84 21.62 -15.05
CA ALA A 25 -11.71 22.13 -16.40
C ALA A 25 -12.50 21.24 -17.39
N GLY A 26 -13.80 21.47 -17.48
CA GLY A 26 -14.59 21.12 -18.67
C GLY A 26 -15.14 19.69 -18.75
N ALA A 27 -16.34 19.61 -19.29
CA ALA A 27 -17.14 18.41 -19.45
C ALA A 27 -16.59 17.45 -20.52
N GLU A 28 -15.66 16.56 -20.15
CA GLU A 28 -15.44 15.28 -20.84
C GLU A 28 -15.05 14.23 -19.79
N GLY A 29 -15.78 13.11 -19.75
CA GLY A 29 -15.64 12.05 -18.75
C GLY A 29 -14.20 11.57 -18.57
N HIS A 30 -13.51 12.11 -17.57
CA HIS A 30 -12.18 11.71 -17.17
C HIS A 30 -12.31 10.73 -16.00
N GLY A 31 -11.77 9.51 -16.19
CA GLY A 31 -11.54 8.55 -15.13
C GLY A 31 -10.67 9.21 -14.06
N HIS A 32 -11.29 9.58 -12.94
CA HIS A 32 -10.59 10.13 -11.82
C HIS A 32 -9.81 9.00 -11.15
N SER A 33 -8.50 8.93 -11.41
CA SER A 33 -7.57 8.17 -10.58
C SER A 33 -7.57 8.82 -9.20
N HIS A 34 -8.44 8.33 -8.32
CA HIS A 34 -8.50 8.80 -6.96
C HIS A 34 -7.24 8.34 -6.22
N SER A 35 -6.27 9.25 -6.07
CA SER A 35 -5.13 9.06 -5.18
C SER A 35 -5.59 9.17 -3.73
N HIS A 36 -6.29 8.14 -3.23
CA HIS A 36 -6.63 8.07 -1.82
C HIS A 36 -5.34 7.94 -0.99
N THR A 37 -5.18 8.79 0.03
CA THR A 37 -4.14 8.57 1.03
C THR A 37 -4.58 7.37 1.86
N HIS A 38 -3.98 6.20 1.60
CA HIS A 38 -4.26 5.00 2.37
C HIS A 38 -3.61 5.10 3.75
N THR A 39 -4.41 5.36 4.77
CA THR A 39 -3.96 5.25 6.16
C THR A 39 -3.94 3.77 6.53
N HIS A 40 -2.76 3.16 6.60
CA HIS A 40 -2.67 1.77 7.06
C HIS A 40 -2.98 1.71 8.56
N THR A 41 -4.07 1.07 8.96
CA THR A 41 -4.40 0.79 10.37
C THR A 41 -3.23 0.14 11.10
N HIS A 42 -2.40 -0.62 10.38
CA HIS A 42 -1.19 -1.25 10.92
C HIS A 42 0.13 -0.59 10.49
N THR A 43 0.14 0.72 10.16
CA THR A 43 1.33 1.48 9.72
C THR A 43 2.56 1.18 10.58
N LYS A 44 2.46 1.34 11.91
CA LYS A 44 3.58 1.09 12.83
C LYS A 44 4.08 -0.35 12.80
N ALA A 45 3.17 -1.32 12.69
CA ALA A 45 3.53 -2.74 12.64
C ALA A 45 4.22 -3.08 11.30
N VAL A 46 3.74 -2.53 10.19
CA VAL A 46 4.36 -2.64 8.87
C VAL A 46 5.77 -2.06 8.88
N LEU A 47 5.94 -0.82 9.36
CA LEU A 47 7.25 -0.17 9.49
C LEU A 47 8.22 -1.01 10.33
N ASN A 48 7.78 -1.52 11.47
CA ASN A 48 8.60 -2.39 12.33
C ASN A 48 9.01 -3.70 11.63
N ARG A 49 8.17 -4.28 10.78
CA ARG A 49 8.51 -5.49 10.01
C ARG A 49 9.53 -5.18 8.92
N LEU A 50 9.35 -4.06 8.21
CA LEU A 50 10.30 -3.58 7.20
C LEU A 50 11.67 -3.29 7.81
N SER A 51 11.74 -2.60 8.94
CA SER A 51 13.02 -2.33 9.64
C SER A 51 13.76 -3.61 10.01
N ARG A 52 13.05 -4.67 10.43
CA ARG A 52 13.68 -5.97 10.70
C ARG A 52 14.20 -6.64 9.43
N ALA A 53 13.43 -6.60 8.34
CA ALA A 53 13.86 -7.15 7.05
C ALA A 53 15.12 -6.44 6.52
N ILE A 54 15.20 -5.12 6.70
CA ILE A 54 16.40 -4.32 6.36
C ILE A 54 17.60 -4.79 7.18
N GLY A 55 17.46 -4.92 8.50
CA GLY A 55 18.56 -5.41 9.36
C GLY A 55 19.02 -6.83 9.00
N HIS A 56 18.09 -7.72 8.62
CA HIS A 56 18.44 -9.05 8.12
C HIS A 56 19.21 -8.99 6.79
N LEU A 57 18.79 -8.14 5.84
CA LEU A 57 19.53 -7.94 4.59
C LEU A 57 20.94 -7.39 4.82
N GLU A 58 21.11 -6.47 5.77
CA GLU A 58 22.44 -5.99 6.15
C GLU A 58 23.31 -7.11 6.72
N SER A 59 22.74 -8.01 7.54
CA SER A 59 23.45 -9.19 8.03
C SER A 59 23.86 -10.12 6.89
N ILE A 60 22.98 -10.37 5.91
CA ILE A 60 23.28 -11.20 4.73
C ILE A 60 24.40 -10.57 3.91
N ARG A 61 24.38 -9.23 3.73
CA ARG A 61 25.47 -8.52 3.04
C ARG A 61 26.82 -8.82 3.70
N ARG A 62 26.90 -8.75 5.03
CA ARG A 62 28.11 -9.11 5.78
C ARG A 62 28.50 -10.58 5.60
N MET A 63 27.53 -11.50 5.58
CA MET A 63 27.83 -12.92 5.31
C MET A 63 28.51 -13.11 3.94
N VAL A 64 28.11 -12.34 2.94
CA VAL A 64 28.75 -12.37 1.61
C VAL A 64 30.13 -11.73 1.64
N GLU A 65 30.27 -10.58 2.30
CA GLU A 65 31.57 -9.89 2.51
C GLU A 65 32.59 -10.80 3.23
N ASP A 66 32.13 -11.58 4.21
CA ASP A 66 32.92 -12.52 5.00
C ASP A 66 33.21 -13.85 4.28
N GLY A 67 32.67 -14.04 3.06
CA GLY A 67 32.88 -15.25 2.27
C GLY A 67 32.22 -16.51 2.85
N ARG A 68 31.07 -16.37 3.51
CA ARG A 68 30.30 -17.51 4.03
C ARG A 68 29.78 -18.43 2.93
N ASP A 69 29.42 -19.65 3.33
CA ASP A 69 28.92 -20.67 2.42
C ASP A 69 27.65 -20.23 1.69
N CYS A 70 27.59 -20.51 0.39
CA CYS A 70 26.49 -20.11 -0.48
C CYS A 70 25.14 -20.68 -0.01
N SER A 71 25.11 -21.91 0.53
CA SER A 71 23.88 -22.53 1.00
C SER A 71 23.33 -21.80 2.24
N GLU A 72 24.21 -21.36 3.14
CA GLU A 72 23.82 -20.57 4.32
C GLU A 72 23.26 -19.20 3.92
N VAL A 73 23.89 -18.53 2.95
CA VAL A 73 23.40 -17.25 2.41
C VAL A 73 22.02 -17.42 1.76
N LEU A 74 21.81 -18.49 0.99
CA LEU A 74 20.52 -18.79 0.35
C LEU A 74 19.41 -19.07 1.36
N ILE A 75 19.73 -19.75 2.47
CA ILE A 75 18.78 -19.98 3.57
C ILE A 75 18.34 -18.65 4.19
N GLN A 76 19.29 -17.74 4.47
CA GLN A 76 18.96 -16.44 5.05
C GLN A 76 18.18 -15.54 4.08
N LEU A 77 18.52 -15.54 2.79
CA LEU A 77 17.73 -14.85 1.77
C LEU A 77 16.29 -15.36 1.70
N SER A 78 16.09 -16.67 1.84
CA SER A 78 14.76 -17.27 1.88
C SER A 78 13.95 -16.80 3.10
N ALA A 79 14.61 -16.63 4.25
CA ALA A 79 13.97 -16.07 5.46
C ALA A 79 13.54 -14.62 5.26
N VAL A 80 14.36 -13.79 4.60
CA VAL A 80 14.00 -12.41 4.23
C VAL A 80 12.82 -12.39 3.26
N LYS A 81 12.83 -13.23 2.22
CA LYS A 81 11.71 -13.35 1.28
C LYS A 81 10.41 -13.68 2.02
N ALA A 82 10.43 -14.61 2.96
CA ALA A 82 9.27 -14.95 3.78
C ALA A 82 8.79 -13.76 4.65
N ALA A 83 9.71 -13.01 5.24
CA ALA A 83 9.39 -11.82 6.03
C ALA A 83 8.73 -10.70 5.19
N ILE A 84 9.24 -10.46 3.97
CA ILE A 84 8.66 -9.51 3.03
C ILE A 84 7.25 -9.95 2.62
N ASN A 85 7.08 -11.22 2.24
CA ASN A 85 5.77 -11.77 1.88
C ASN A 85 4.76 -11.64 3.03
N ASN A 86 5.16 -11.92 4.27
CA ASN A 86 4.26 -11.74 5.41
C ASN A 86 3.92 -10.28 5.67
N THR A 87 4.84 -9.35 5.41
CA THR A 87 4.56 -7.91 5.52
C THR A 87 3.58 -7.46 4.46
N GLY A 88 3.78 -7.89 3.21
CA GLY A 88 2.86 -7.59 2.10
C GLY A 88 1.45 -8.14 2.32
N LYS A 89 1.31 -9.33 2.93
CA LYS A 89 -0.01 -9.87 3.32
C LYS A 89 -0.76 -8.96 4.29
N VAL A 90 -0.06 -8.36 5.25
CA VAL A 90 -0.69 -7.44 6.20
C VAL A 90 -1.14 -6.15 5.51
N ILE A 91 -0.28 -5.60 4.64
CA ILE A 91 -0.64 -4.42 3.84
C ILE A 91 -1.86 -4.71 2.96
N LEU A 92 -1.89 -5.89 2.33
CA LEU A 92 -2.98 -6.31 1.48
C LEU A 92 -4.28 -6.48 2.29
N GLN A 93 -4.21 -7.07 3.47
CA GLN A 93 -5.37 -7.21 4.34
C GLN A 93 -5.92 -5.84 4.76
N ASP A 94 -5.05 -4.91 5.17
CA ASP A 94 -5.44 -3.53 5.45
C ASP A 94 -6.11 -2.90 4.23
N HIS A 95 -5.56 -3.11 3.02
CA HIS A 95 -6.12 -2.53 1.80
C HIS A 95 -7.51 -3.10 1.45
N ILE A 96 -7.69 -4.43 1.60
CA ILE A 96 -8.97 -5.11 1.39
C ILE A 96 -10.03 -4.58 2.37
N GLU A 97 -9.69 -4.47 3.65
CA GLU A 97 -10.63 -4.05 4.70
C GLU A 97 -11.16 -2.62 4.46
N HIS A 98 -10.33 -1.70 3.99
CA HIS A 98 -10.79 -0.33 3.68
C HIS A 98 -11.48 -0.24 2.31
N CYS A 99 -10.85 -0.76 1.25
CA CYS A 99 -11.35 -0.56 -0.11
C CYS A 99 -12.64 -1.35 -0.41
N ILE A 100 -12.86 -2.54 0.18
CA ILE A 100 -14.11 -3.27 -0.04
C ILE A 100 -15.28 -2.56 0.63
N VAL A 101 -15.10 -2.03 1.85
CA VAL A 101 -16.17 -1.33 2.56
C VAL A 101 -16.58 -0.09 1.76
N ASP A 102 -15.60 0.73 1.37
CA ASP A 102 -15.85 1.95 0.60
C ASP A 102 -16.46 1.64 -0.78
N ALA A 103 -15.96 0.63 -1.50
CA ALA A 103 -16.46 0.26 -2.83
C ALA A 103 -17.88 -0.32 -2.79
N VAL A 104 -18.24 -1.07 -1.74
CA VAL A 104 -19.60 -1.61 -1.58
C VAL A 104 -20.59 -0.51 -1.23
N GLU A 105 -20.20 0.44 -0.38
CA GLU A 105 -21.05 1.57 0.00
C GLU A 105 -21.24 2.59 -1.14
N SER A 106 -20.19 2.82 -1.94
CA SER A 106 -20.21 3.77 -3.07
C SER A 106 -20.63 3.18 -4.41
N GLY A 107 -20.63 1.84 -4.55
CA GLY A 107 -20.86 1.16 -5.83
C GLY A 107 -19.68 1.28 -6.81
N ASP A 108 -18.49 1.66 -6.33
CA ASP A 108 -17.30 1.88 -7.13
C ASP A 108 -16.65 0.55 -7.58
N LYS A 109 -16.96 0.14 -8.82
CA LYS A 109 -16.38 -1.05 -9.44
C LYS A 109 -14.92 -0.86 -9.84
N GLU A 110 -14.46 0.37 -10.06
CA GLU A 110 -13.10 0.67 -10.51
C GLU A 110 -12.10 0.42 -9.36
N ALA A 111 -12.45 0.84 -8.14
CA ALA A 111 -11.68 0.52 -6.94
C ALA A 111 -11.48 -0.99 -6.73
N LEU A 112 -12.52 -1.79 -7.02
CA LEU A 112 -12.47 -3.26 -6.96
C LEU A 112 -11.53 -3.86 -8.03
N GLU A 113 -11.48 -3.28 -9.23
CA GLU A 113 -10.55 -3.72 -10.27
C GLU A 113 -9.09 -3.39 -9.91
N GLU A 114 -8.83 -2.20 -9.36
CA GLU A 114 -7.48 -1.83 -8.90
C GLU A 114 -7.00 -2.71 -7.74
N LEU A 115 -7.88 -3.04 -6.80
CA LEU A 115 -7.59 -4.01 -5.73
C LEU A 115 -7.19 -5.37 -6.31
N ASN A 116 -7.95 -5.89 -7.29
CA ASN A 116 -7.61 -7.16 -7.95
C ASN A 116 -6.25 -7.10 -8.66
N LYS A 117 -5.94 -6.01 -9.35
CA LYS A 117 -4.62 -5.81 -9.98
C LYS A 117 -3.48 -5.80 -8.95
N ALA A 118 -3.70 -5.19 -7.79
CA ALA A 118 -2.72 -5.16 -6.71
C ALA A 118 -2.47 -6.57 -6.14
N ILE A 119 -3.53 -7.36 -5.94
CA ILE A 119 -3.44 -8.76 -5.50
C ILE A 119 -2.66 -9.61 -6.51
N ASP A 120 -2.99 -9.50 -7.80
CA ASP A 120 -2.32 -10.26 -8.86
C ASP A 120 -0.83 -9.96 -8.98
N ARG A 121 -0.43 -8.70 -8.74
CA ARG A 121 0.99 -8.31 -8.72
C ARG A 121 1.72 -8.87 -7.50
N PHE A 122 1.05 -8.97 -6.37
CA PHE A 122 1.65 -9.46 -5.13
C PHE A 122 1.78 -11.00 -5.08
N MET A 123 0.87 -11.71 -5.75
CA MET A 123 0.84 -13.18 -5.81
C MET A 123 1.82 -13.79 -6.82
N LYS A 124 2.38 -12.99 -7.73
CA LYS A 124 3.40 -13.40 -8.71
C LYS A 124 4.78 -13.47 -8.07
#